data_AF-A0A2M7AHF0-F1
#
_entry.id   AF-A0A2M7AHF0-F1
#
_cell.length_a   1.000
_cell.length_b   1.000
_cell.length_c   1.000
_cell.angle_alpha   90.00
_cell.angle_beta   90.00
_cell.angle_gamma   90.00
#
_symmetry.space_group_name_H-M   'P 1'
#
loop_
_entity.id
_entity.type
_entity.pdbx_description
1 polymer ?
#
loop_
_entity_poly.entity_id
_entity_poly.type
_entity_poly.pdbx_seq_one_letter_code
_entity_poly.pdbx_strand_id
1 'polypeptide(L)'
;MLSSKVVKEYAKSCGADIVGIASMDRFEGAPKQADPRYIAPDAKSMIVMGFRIPRGTLRGIEEGTFHVAYSSMGYAAINKVLQPMVLWQVTAMLEDAGYEAVPVPNNFPWCNIHTGTGEPRPEFSRPVSPPKPAPDVFIHSSRATRRSSPLTPSRTPASPPNGTTASLSATTIATSATIASLCWARCGYVGCKSDL
;
A
#
# COMPACT_ATOMS: atom_id res chain seq x y z
N MET A 1 14.48 -11.09 -19.44
CA MET A 1 14.46 -11.31 -17.97
C MET A 1 13.85 -10.08 -17.34
N LEU A 2 12.83 -10.23 -16.50
CA LEU A 2 12.16 -9.09 -15.90
C LEU A 2 13.05 -8.51 -14.79
N SER A 3 13.37 -7.21 -14.86
CA SER A 3 14.23 -6.54 -13.89
C SER A 3 13.48 -5.49 -13.09
N SER A 4 13.99 -5.15 -11.91
CA SER A 4 13.42 -4.10 -11.06
C SER A 4 13.29 -2.74 -11.77
N LYS A 5 14.19 -2.44 -12.72
CA LYS A 5 14.13 -1.23 -13.55
C LYS A 5 12.92 -1.26 -14.50
N VAL A 6 12.75 -2.37 -15.23
CA VAL A 6 11.63 -2.56 -16.18
C VAL A 6 10.29 -2.48 -15.45
N VAL A 7 10.17 -3.14 -14.30
CA VAL A 7 8.94 -3.10 -13.47
C VAL A 7 8.60 -1.67 -13.06
N LYS A 8 9.60 -0.90 -12.59
CA LYS A 8 9.40 0.50 -12.18
C LYS A 8 9.04 1.40 -13.34
N GLU A 9 9.66 1.21 -14.50
CA GLU A 9 9.38 2.00 -15.72
C GLU A 9 7.97 1.71 -16.22
N TYR A 10 7.58 0.44 -16.28
CA TYR A 10 6.24 0.03 -16.69
C TYR A 10 5.15 0.53 -15.74
N ALA A 11 5.32 0.34 -14.43
CA ALA A 11 4.36 0.86 -13.45
C ALA A 11 4.20 2.40 -13.54
N LYS A 12 5.28 3.13 -13.84
CA LYS A 12 5.22 4.57 -14.10
C LYS A 12 4.48 4.91 -15.39
N SER A 13 4.69 4.15 -16.47
CA SER A 13 3.95 4.37 -17.72
C SER A 13 2.46 4.07 -17.59
N CYS A 14 2.09 3.16 -16.68
CA CYS A 14 0.69 2.86 -16.35
C CYS A 14 0.00 3.95 -15.51
N GLY A 15 0.75 4.82 -14.84
CA GLY A 15 0.20 5.96 -14.07
C GLY A 15 0.62 6.04 -12.61
N ALA A 16 1.57 5.23 -12.14
CA ALA A 16 2.18 5.43 -10.82
C ALA A 16 3.19 6.59 -10.86
N ASP A 17 3.15 7.49 -9.88
CA ASP A 17 4.10 8.61 -9.81
C ASP A 17 5.44 8.17 -9.22
N ILE A 18 5.40 7.27 -8.22
CA ILE A 18 6.58 6.71 -7.57
C ILE A 18 6.41 5.22 -7.36
N VAL A 19 7.49 4.46 -7.57
CA VAL A 19 7.47 3.00 -7.44
C VAL A 19 8.66 2.54 -6.61
N GLY A 20 8.37 1.85 -5.52
CA GLY A 20 9.34 1.18 -4.65
C GLY A 20 9.26 -0.34 -4.80
N ILE A 21 10.36 -1.03 -4.53
CA ILE A 21 10.36 -2.49 -4.41
C ILE A 21 11.09 -2.80 -3.10
N ALA A 22 10.45 -3.58 -2.24
CA ALA A 22 10.91 -3.92 -0.91
C ALA A 22 11.06 -5.44 -0.78
N SER A 23 12.14 -5.92 -0.14
CA SER A 23 12.22 -7.34 0.26
C SER A 23 11.16 -7.66 1.31
N MET A 24 10.62 -8.88 1.25
CA MET A 24 9.65 -9.39 2.21
C MET A 24 10.22 -9.55 3.63
N ASP A 25 11.55 -9.58 3.79
CA ASP A 25 12.21 -9.63 5.10
C ASP A 25 11.88 -8.41 5.98
N ARG A 26 11.51 -7.27 5.36
CA ARG A 26 11.12 -6.04 6.09
C ARG A 26 9.86 -6.20 6.93
N PHE A 27 9.07 -7.23 6.66
CA PHE A 27 7.84 -7.55 7.38
C PHE A 27 8.07 -8.51 8.55
N GLU A 28 9.33 -8.89 8.81
CA GLU A 28 9.65 -9.68 10.00
C GLU A 28 9.25 -8.93 11.29
N GLY A 29 8.58 -9.67 12.20
CA GLY A 29 8.02 -9.11 13.43
C GLY A 29 6.81 -8.19 13.22
N ALA A 30 6.15 -8.20 12.06
CA ALA A 30 4.84 -7.58 11.90
C ALA A 30 3.75 -8.39 12.64
N PRO A 31 2.70 -7.73 13.18
CA PRO A 31 1.53 -8.44 13.69
C PRO A 31 0.97 -9.37 12.61
N LYS A 32 0.56 -10.59 12.98
CA LYS A 32 0.09 -11.59 12.01
C LYS A 32 -1.03 -11.07 11.11
N GLN A 33 -1.94 -10.28 11.68
CA GLN A 33 -3.07 -9.69 10.95
C GLN A 33 -2.69 -8.52 10.04
N ALA A 34 -1.41 -8.13 10.02
CA ALA A 34 -0.85 -7.09 9.17
C ALA A 34 0.45 -7.48 8.44
N ASP A 35 0.79 -8.78 8.44
CA ASP A 35 2.00 -9.30 7.83
C ASP A 35 1.66 -9.91 6.44
N PRO A 36 2.17 -9.31 5.35
CA PRO A 36 1.86 -9.75 3.98
C PRO A 36 2.38 -11.15 3.66
N ARG A 37 3.32 -11.69 4.45
CA ARG A 37 3.82 -13.07 4.29
C ARG A 37 2.74 -14.12 4.56
N TYR A 38 1.66 -13.78 5.25
CA TYR A 38 0.52 -14.69 5.40
C TYR A 38 -0.43 -14.68 4.20
N ILE A 39 -0.31 -13.70 3.31
CA ILE A 39 -1.08 -13.64 2.05
C ILE A 39 -0.34 -14.41 0.97
N ALA A 40 0.96 -14.14 0.80
CA ALA A 40 1.84 -14.81 -0.15
C ALA A 40 3.16 -15.19 0.54
N PRO A 41 3.27 -16.38 1.14
CA PRO A 41 4.45 -16.78 1.93
C PRO A 41 5.72 -16.95 1.09
N ASP A 42 5.57 -17.31 -0.19
CA ASP A 42 6.68 -17.51 -1.11
C ASP A 42 7.13 -16.22 -1.81
N ALA A 43 6.43 -15.09 -1.58
CA ALA A 43 6.80 -13.82 -2.17
C ALA A 43 8.18 -13.37 -1.69
N LYS A 44 9.01 -12.91 -2.62
CA LYS A 44 10.36 -12.38 -2.32
C LYS A 44 10.36 -10.87 -2.17
N SER A 45 9.52 -10.22 -2.96
CA SER A 45 9.45 -8.78 -3.03
C SER A 45 8.01 -8.28 -3.05
N MET A 46 7.86 -7.07 -2.54
CA MET A 46 6.62 -6.31 -2.57
C MET A 46 6.86 -5.02 -3.34
N ILE A 47 6.07 -4.81 -4.38
CA ILE A 47 6.11 -3.58 -5.17
C ILE A 47 5.22 -2.57 -4.46
N VAL A 48 5.56 -1.29 -4.43
CA VAL A 48 4.76 -0.25 -3.77
C VAL A 48 4.61 0.90 -4.73
N MET A 49 3.39 1.37 -4.95
CA MET A 49 3.07 2.43 -5.91
C MET A 49 2.44 3.62 -5.20
N GLY A 50 3.09 4.78 -5.31
CA GLY A 50 2.56 6.04 -4.82
C GLY A 50 1.87 6.80 -5.95
N PHE A 51 0.72 7.39 -5.60
CA PHE A 51 -0.07 8.22 -6.50
C PHE A 51 -0.21 9.61 -5.90
N ARG A 52 0.07 10.64 -6.70
CA ARG A 52 -0.01 12.04 -6.29
C ARG A 52 -1.46 12.50 -6.32
N ILE A 53 -1.86 13.27 -5.31
CA ILE A 53 -3.10 14.02 -5.35
C ILE A 53 -2.86 15.28 -6.21
N PRO A 54 -3.59 15.50 -7.31
CA PRO A 54 -3.39 16.68 -8.13
C PRO A 54 -3.64 17.96 -7.34
N ARG A 55 -2.71 18.92 -7.38
CA ARG A 55 -2.79 20.17 -6.61
C ARG A 55 -4.10 20.95 -6.84
N GLY A 56 -4.63 20.88 -8.06
CA GLY A 56 -5.88 21.55 -8.45
C GLY A 56 -7.09 21.07 -7.64
N THR A 57 -7.13 19.82 -7.16
CA THR A 57 -8.26 19.33 -6.36
C THR A 57 -8.35 20.00 -5.00
N LEU A 58 -7.27 20.61 -4.52
CA LEU A 58 -7.23 21.34 -3.26
C LEU A 58 -7.67 22.80 -3.40
N ARG A 59 -7.70 23.35 -4.62
CA ARG A 59 -8.03 24.77 -4.84
C ARG A 59 -9.42 25.12 -4.32
N GLY A 60 -10.39 24.23 -4.52
CA GLY A 60 -11.76 24.43 -4.03
C GLY A 60 -11.86 24.47 -2.50
N ILE A 61 -10.94 23.82 -1.78
CA ILE A 61 -10.87 23.91 -0.31
C ILE A 61 -10.27 25.25 0.11
N GLU A 62 -9.21 25.69 -0.58
CA GLU A 62 -8.51 26.95 -0.27
C GLU A 62 -9.40 28.18 -0.51
N GLU A 63 -10.20 28.15 -1.57
CA GLU A 63 -11.17 29.21 -1.88
C GLU A 63 -12.50 29.02 -1.12
N GLY A 64 -12.69 27.91 -0.39
CA GLY A 64 -13.91 27.64 0.38
C GLY A 64 -15.17 27.38 -0.46
N THR A 65 -15.01 27.01 -1.74
CA THR A 65 -16.13 26.94 -2.71
C THR A 65 -16.42 25.53 -3.21
N PHE A 66 -15.40 24.69 -3.43
CA PHE A 66 -15.55 23.42 -4.16
C PHE A 66 -14.78 22.26 -3.53
N HIS A 67 -15.13 21.93 -2.29
CA HIS A 67 -14.50 20.87 -1.50
C HIS A 67 -14.64 19.46 -2.13
N VAL A 68 -15.72 19.23 -2.88
CA VAL A 68 -15.99 17.92 -3.49
C VAL A 68 -14.93 17.51 -4.51
N ALA A 69 -14.18 18.43 -5.12
CA ALA A 69 -13.08 18.09 -6.03
C ALA A 69 -12.01 17.23 -5.35
N TYR A 70 -11.66 17.54 -4.11
CA TYR A 70 -10.71 16.75 -3.35
C TYR A 70 -11.27 15.37 -3.01
N SER A 71 -12.48 15.30 -2.46
CA SER A 71 -13.07 14.02 -2.03
C SER A 71 -13.33 13.08 -3.22
N SER A 72 -13.82 13.62 -4.35
CA SER A 72 -14.14 12.85 -5.56
C SER A 72 -12.89 12.53 -6.39
N MET A 73 -12.30 13.52 -7.03
CA MET A 73 -11.20 13.33 -8.00
C MET A 73 -9.83 13.16 -7.33
N GLY A 74 -9.62 13.76 -6.15
CA GLY A 74 -8.36 13.66 -5.43
C GLY A 74 -8.23 12.34 -4.66
N TYR A 75 -9.18 12.03 -3.78
CA TYR A 75 -9.07 10.88 -2.88
C TYR A 75 -9.79 9.63 -3.42
N ALA A 76 -11.09 9.72 -3.70
CA ALA A 76 -11.87 8.54 -4.08
C ALA A 76 -11.47 7.98 -5.45
N ALA A 77 -11.34 8.82 -6.48
CA ALA A 77 -11.00 8.39 -7.83
C ALA A 77 -9.60 7.74 -7.88
N ILE A 78 -8.63 8.27 -7.13
CA ILE A 78 -7.31 7.63 -7.04
C ILE A 78 -7.44 6.23 -6.44
N ASN A 79 -8.09 6.11 -5.29
CA ASN A 79 -8.17 4.84 -4.54
C ASN A 79 -9.11 3.79 -5.17
N LYS A 80 -10.12 4.21 -5.92
CA LYS A 80 -11.15 3.32 -6.48
C LYS A 80 -11.01 3.08 -7.98
N VAL A 81 -10.29 3.94 -8.71
CA VAL A 81 -10.17 3.85 -10.18
C VAL A 81 -8.72 3.78 -10.61
N LEU A 82 -7.95 4.86 -10.46
CA LEU A 82 -6.60 4.94 -11.02
C LEU A 82 -5.70 3.82 -10.49
N GLN A 83 -5.63 3.69 -9.17
CA GLN A 83 -4.75 2.71 -8.55
C GLN A 83 -5.13 1.26 -8.86
N PRO A 84 -6.41 0.83 -8.75
CA PRO A 84 -6.80 -0.51 -9.20
C PRO A 84 -6.46 -0.79 -10.66
N MET A 85 -6.64 0.19 -11.55
CA MET A 85 -6.30 0.03 -12.97
C MET A 85 -4.80 -0.15 -13.18
N VAL A 86 -3.96 0.66 -12.53
CA VAL A 86 -2.49 0.50 -12.59
C VAL A 86 -2.07 -0.84 -11.99
N LEU A 87 -2.68 -1.22 -10.87
CA LEU A 87 -2.38 -2.48 -10.19
C LEU A 87 -2.66 -3.68 -11.10
N TRP A 88 -3.84 -3.74 -11.76
CA TRP A 88 -4.15 -4.80 -12.71
C TRP A 88 -3.18 -4.87 -13.87
N GLN A 89 -2.77 -3.73 -14.44
CA GLN A 89 -1.81 -3.73 -15.55
C GLN A 89 -0.44 -4.26 -15.14
N VAL A 90 0.05 -3.86 -13.96
CA VAL A 90 1.33 -4.33 -13.43
C VAL A 90 1.25 -5.81 -13.09
N THR A 91 0.17 -6.27 -12.46
CA THR A 91 -0.06 -7.70 -12.17
C THR A 91 -0.06 -8.54 -13.44
N ALA A 92 -0.82 -8.14 -14.46
CA ALA A 92 -0.87 -8.85 -15.74
C ALA A 92 0.54 -8.95 -16.38
N MET A 93 1.31 -7.86 -16.37
CA MET A 93 2.68 -7.86 -16.89
C MET A 93 3.61 -8.84 -16.13
N LEU A 94 3.45 -8.95 -14.80
CA LEU A 94 4.20 -9.92 -14.00
C LEU A 94 3.81 -11.36 -14.36
N GLU A 95 2.52 -11.62 -14.47
CA GLU A 95 1.96 -12.93 -14.80
C GLU A 95 2.35 -13.39 -16.22
N ASP A 96 2.29 -12.50 -17.20
CA ASP A 96 2.73 -12.74 -18.58
C ASP A 96 4.23 -13.06 -18.65
N ALA A 97 5.03 -12.52 -17.71
CA ALA A 97 6.44 -12.81 -17.57
C ALA A 97 6.73 -14.10 -16.76
N GLY A 98 5.69 -14.81 -16.33
CA GLY A 98 5.78 -16.08 -15.59
C GLY A 98 5.94 -15.93 -14.07
N TYR A 99 5.59 -14.76 -13.52
CA TYR A 99 5.59 -14.50 -12.08
C TYR A 99 4.17 -14.48 -11.52
N GLU A 100 3.94 -15.17 -10.41
CA GLU A 100 2.71 -15.08 -9.65
C GLU A 100 2.67 -13.75 -8.91
N ALA A 101 1.60 -12.98 -9.04
CA ALA A 101 1.48 -11.71 -8.34
C ALA A 101 0.12 -11.48 -7.69
N VAL A 102 0.08 -11.11 -6.40
CA VAL A 102 -1.17 -10.86 -5.67
C VAL A 102 -1.44 -9.36 -5.60
N PRO A 103 -2.41 -8.83 -6.36
CA PRO A 103 -2.76 -7.42 -6.31
C PRO A 103 -3.45 -7.07 -4.99
N VAL A 104 -2.89 -6.10 -4.25
CA VAL A 104 -3.49 -5.61 -3.01
C VAL A 104 -3.78 -4.11 -3.13
N PRO A 105 -5.05 -3.67 -3.16
CA PRO A 105 -5.39 -2.25 -3.22
C PRO A 105 -5.25 -1.57 -1.84
N ASN A 106 -5.14 -0.24 -1.82
CA ASN A 106 -5.18 0.52 -0.56
C ASN A 106 -6.54 0.40 0.12
N ASN A 107 -7.58 0.45 -0.70
CA ASN A 107 -8.96 0.53 -0.25
C ASN A 107 -9.54 -0.87 -0.12
N PHE A 108 -9.24 -1.50 1.01
CA PHE A 108 -9.69 -2.84 1.34
C PHE A 108 -10.54 -2.81 2.63
N PRO A 109 -11.83 -2.41 2.55
CA PRO A 109 -12.69 -2.26 3.72
C PRO A 109 -13.17 -3.59 4.32
N TRP A 110 -12.96 -4.70 3.58
CA TRP A 110 -13.40 -6.05 3.92
C TRP A 110 -12.33 -6.88 4.61
N CYS A 111 -11.32 -6.24 5.21
CA CYS A 111 -10.37 -6.92 6.08
C CYS A 111 -10.96 -7.26 7.45
N ASN A 112 -10.32 -8.23 8.12
CA ASN A 112 -10.61 -8.58 9.51
C ASN A 112 -10.20 -7.49 10.51
N ILE A 113 -9.66 -6.36 10.07
CA ILE A 113 -9.31 -5.23 10.94
C ILE A 113 -10.26 -4.07 10.66
N HIS A 114 -10.74 -3.40 11.71
CA HIS A 114 -11.38 -2.11 11.57
C HIS A 114 -10.39 -1.08 11.02
N THR A 115 -10.62 -0.60 9.80
CA THR A 115 -9.76 0.40 9.15
C THR A 115 -9.63 1.72 9.92
N GLY A 116 -10.60 2.05 10.79
CA GLY A 116 -10.58 3.23 11.65
C GLY A 116 -9.94 3.03 13.03
N THR A 117 -10.08 1.85 13.64
CA THR A 117 -9.61 1.59 15.03
C THR A 117 -8.40 0.66 15.10
N GLY A 118 -8.11 -0.11 14.06
CA GLY A 118 -7.06 -1.14 14.07
C GLY A 118 -7.44 -2.42 14.81
N GLU A 119 -8.67 -2.51 15.34
CA GLU A 119 -9.12 -3.66 16.13
C GLU A 119 -9.58 -4.83 15.25
N PRO A 120 -9.34 -6.09 15.66
CA PRO A 120 -9.87 -7.26 14.97
C PRO A 120 -11.40 -7.28 14.93
N ARG A 121 -11.96 -7.91 13.90
CA ARG A 121 -13.39 -8.09 13.64
C ARG A 121 -13.76 -9.57 13.76
N PRO A 122 -13.98 -10.09 14.98
CA PRO A 122 -14.27 -11.51 15.18
C PRO A 122 -15.55 -11.97 14.47
N GLU A 123 -16.50 -11.07 14.22
CA GLU A 123 -17.74 -11.34 13.50
C GLU A 123 -17.60 -11.42 11.97
N PHE A 124 -16.50 -10.91 11.39
CA PHE A 124 -16.27 -10.92 9.94
C PHE A 124 -15.60 -12.19 9.45
N SER A 125 -14.54 -12.62 10.14
CA SER A 125 -13.83 -13.84 9.77
C SER A 125 -13.14 -14.49 10.98
N ARG A 126 -12.95 -15.81 10.89
CA ARG A 126 -12.32 -16.63 11.93
C ARG A 126 -11.09 -17.35 11.36
N PRO A 127 -10.01 -17.52 12.14
CA PRO A 127 -8.84 -18.26 11.71
C PRO A 127 -9.18 -19.68 11.25
N VAL A 128 -8.60 -20.10 10.13
CA VAL A 128 -8.74 -21.48 9.62
C VAL A 128 -8.01 -22.48 10.52
N SER A 129 -6.98 -22.02 11.24
CA SER A 129 -6.22 -22.82 12.20
C SER A 129 -5.63 -21.91 13.29
N PRO A 130 -5.42 -22.40 14.54
CA PRO A 130 -4.91 -21.60 15.65
C PRO A 130 -3.64 -20.76 15.38
N PRO A 131 -2.65 -21.24 14.59
CA PRO A 131 -1.43 -20.44 14.36
C PRO A 131 -1.60 -19.35 13.29
N LYS A 132 -2.64 -19.40 12.45
CA LYS A 132 -2.82 -18.49 11.30
C LYS A 132 -3.65 -17.26 11.67
N PRO A 133 -3.43 -16.10 11.02
CA PRO A 133 -4.34 -14.97 11.13
C PRO A 133 -5.74 -15.32 10.62
N ALA A 134 -6.72 -14.51 11.00
CA ALA A 134 -8.04 -14.58 10.37
C ALA A 134 -7.91 -14.20 8.88
N PRO A 135 -8.73 -14.78 7.98
CA PRO A 135 -8.79 -14.38 6.57
C PRO A 135 -8.95 -12.86 6.40
N ASP A 136 -8.52 -12.34 5.25
CA ASP A 136 -8.54 -10.91 4.92
C ASP A 136 -7.56 -10.08 5.78
N VAL A 137 -6.29 -10.47 5.72
CA VAL A 137 -5.14 -9.82 6.36
C VAL A 137 -4.97 -8.40 5.81
N PHE A 138 -4.83 -7.40 6.68
CA PHE A 138 -4.71 -5.99 6.28
C PHE A 138 -3.27 -5.52 6.31
N ILE A 139 -2.66 -5.28 5.14
CA ILE A 139 -1.24 -4.95 5.06
C ILE A 139 -1.00 -3.48 5.44
N HIS A 140 -0.09 -3.25 6.38
CA HIS A 140 0.32 -1.89 6.73
C HIS A 140 1.49 -1.38 5.87
N SER A 141 1.20 -0.44 4.95
CA SER A 141 2.13 0.07 3.92
C SER A 141 3.36 0.81 4.44
N SER A 142 3.31 1.35 5.66
CA SER A 142 4.41 2.18 6.17
C SER A 142 5.70 1.41 6.42
N ARG A 143 5.65 0.09 6.67
CA ARG A 143 6.88 -0.72 6.85
C ARG A 143 7.61 -0.98 5.53
N ALA A 144 6.88 -0.97 4.43
CA ALA A 144 7.44 -1.10 3.08
C ALA A 144 8.21 0.16 2.66
N THR A 145 7.73 1.34 3.07
CA THR A 145 8.20 2.64 2.59
C THR A 145 9.21 3.31 3.51
N ARG A 146 9.27 2.94 4.80
CA ARG A 146 10.26 3.48 5.73
C ARG A 146 11.69 3.07 5.33
N ARG A 147 12.59 4.05 5.23
CA ARG A 147 14.03 3.79 5.32
C ARG A 147 14.29 3.10 6.66
N SER A 148 15.14 2.08 6.66
CA SER A 148 15.52 1.31 7.86
C SER A 148 16.12 2.23 8.91
N SER A 149 15.26 2.79 9.75
CA SER A 149 15.60 3.55 10.93
C SER A 149 15.04 2.76 12.11
N PRO A 150 15.84 2.53 13.18
CA PRO A 150 15.36 1.82 14.36
C PRO A 150 14.11 2.51 14.90
N LEU A 151 13.07 1.72 15.16
CA LEU A 151 11.82 2.16 15.75
C LEU A 151 12.11 2.79 17.12
N THR A 152 12.12 4.12 17.20
CA THR A 152 11.98 4.80 18.48
C THR A 152 10.51 4.65 18.88
N PRO A 153 10.20 4.22 20.12
CA PRO A 153 8.81 4.06 20.55
C PRO A 153 8.09 5.41 20.40
N SER A 154 6.94 5.40 19.70
CA SER A 154 6.10 6.58 19.58
C SER A 154 5.68 7.04 20.97
N ARG A 155 6.21 8.18 21.43
CA ARG A 155 5.62 8.93 22.53
C ARG A 155 4.15 9.19 22.18
N THR A 156 3.25 8.79 23.06
CA THR A 156 1.84 9.14 23.03
C THR A 156 1.72 10.66 22.84
N PRO A 157 0.93 11.17 21.89
CA PRO A 157 0.75 12.61 21.75
C PRO A 157 0.02 13.11 23.00
N ALA A 158 0.71 13.97 23.77
CA ALA A 158 0.06 14.73 24.83
C ALA A 158 -1.00 15.63 24.19
N SER A 159 -2.22 15.62 24.75
CA SER A 159 -3.32 16.48 24.31
C SER A 159 -2.89 17.95 24.30
N PRO A 160 -3.16 18.72 23.23
CA PRO A 160 -2.81 20.13 23.21
C PRO A 160 -3.71 20.92 24.19
N PRO A 161 -3.17 21.90 24.94
CA PRO A 161 -3.99 22.80 25.72
C PRO A 161 -4.80 23.73 24.81
N ASN A 162 -6.02 24.04 25.26
CA ASN A 162 -7.00 24.86 24.55
C ASN A 162 -6.44 26.22 24.12
N GLY A 163 -6.71 26.60 22.86
CA GLY A 163 -6.71 27.99 22.41
C GLY A 163 -5.39 28.50 21.84
N THR A 164 -5.02 28.06 20.63
CA THR A 164 -4.25 28.92 19.72
C THR A 164 -4.54 28.51 18.27
N THR A 165 -5.04 29.45 17.47
CA THR A 165 -5.23 29.34 16.03
C THR A 165 -3.89 29.16 15.34
N ALA A 166 -3.54 27.91 15.00
CA ALA A 166 -2.35 27.61 14.21
C ALA A 166 -2.67 27.74 12.73
N SER A 167 -2.08 28.75 12.09
CA SER A 167 -2.01 28.87 10.63
C SER A 167 -1.30 27.65 10.03
N LEU A 168 -2.05 26.81 9.31
CA LEU A 168 -1.49 25.69 8.57
C LEU A 168 -0.72 26.22 7.36
N SER A 169 0.61 26.24 7.43
CA SER A 169 1.44 26.45 6.25
C SER A 169 1.31 25.23 5.33
N ALA A 170 0.79 25.48 4.13
CA ALA A 170 0.43 24.49 3.14
C ALA A 170 1.66 23.95 2.39
N THR A 171 2.46 23.09 3.02
CA THR A 171 3.50 22.32 2.30
C THR A 171 3.66 20.90 2.85
N THR A 172 2.54 20.20 3.06
CA THR A 172 2.57 18.74 3.23
C THR A 172 1.99 18.11 1.97
N ILE A 173 2.86 17.65 1.08
CA ILE A 173 2.48 16.84 -0.08
C ILE A 173 1.84 15.56 0.46
N ALA A 174 0.51 15.53 0.47
CA ALA A 174 -0.28 14.36 0.83
C ALA A 174 -0.02 13.25 -0.19
N THR A 175 0.97 12.42 0.08
CA THR A 175 1.28 11.24 -0.73
C THR A 175 0.43 10.10 -0.20
N SER A 176 -0.59 9.67 -0.96
CA SER A 176 -1.29 8.41 -0.66
C SER A 176 -0.36 7.27 -1.09
N ALA A 177 0.42 6.75 -0.12
CA ALA A 177 1.29 5.61 -0.34
C ALA A 177 0.43 4.34 -0.35
N THR A 178 0.39 3.63 -1.48
CA THR A 178 -0.33 2.38 -1.60
C THR A 178 0.59 1.24 -2.01
N ILE A 179 0.39 0.09 -1.38
CA ILE A 179 1.09 -1.16 -1.66
C ILE A 179 0.60 -1.73 -2.99
N ALA A 180 1.52 -2.30 -3.77
CA ALA A 180 1.25 -3.03 -4.99
C ALA A 180 1.75 -4.48 -4.87
N SER A 181 1.40 -5.27 -5.87
CA SER A 181 1.58 -6.72 -5.98
C SER A 181 2.71 -7.35 -5.16
N LEU A 182 2.35 -8.34 -4.35
CA LEU A 182 3.27 -9.38 -3.85
C LEU A 182 3.67 -10.25 -5.04
N CYS A 183 4.95 -10.32 -5.41
CA CYS A 183 5.40 -11.05 -6.61
C CYS A 183 6.27 -12.26 -6.23
N TRP A 184 6.03 -13.41 -6.85
CA TRP A 184 6.86 -14.61 -6.80
C TRP A 184 7.13 -15.20 -8.19
N ALA A 185 8.30 -15.81 -8.35
CA ALA A 185 8.69 -16.61 -9.51
C ALA A 185 8.47 -18.10 -9.20
N ARG A 186 7.36 -18.69 -9.67
CA ARG A 186 7.21 -20.16 -9.71
C ARG A 186 7.22 -20.64 -11.15
N CYS A 187 8.40 -20.63 -11.77
CA CYS A 187 8.59 -21.31 -13.04
C CYS A 187 9.01 -22.75 -12.76
N GLY A 188 8.13 -23.72 -13.05
CA GLY A 188 8.43 -25.15 -13.06
C GLY A 188 9.32 -25.60 -14.22
N TYR A 189 10.05 -24.67 -14.86
CA TYR A 189 11.05 -24.97 -15.88
C TYR A 189 12.45 -24.63 -15.36
N VAL A 190 13.32 -25.64 -15.43
CA VAL A 190 14.71 -25.65 -14.99
C VAL A 190 15.46 -24.40 -15.47
N GLY A 191 15.88 -23.54 -14.52
CA GLY A 191 16.98 -22.60 -14.71
C GLY A 191 16.64 -21.10 -14.79
N CYS A 192 16.16 -20.48 -13.70
CA CYS A 192 16.16 -19.01 -13.60
C CYS A 192 16.61 -18.55 -12.20
N LYS A 193 17.73 -17.82 -12.17
CA LYS A 193 18.36 -17.27 -10.94
C LYS A 193 17.57 -16.09 -10.37
N SER A 194 17.77 -15.92 -9.06
CA SER A 194 16.99 -15.18 -8.08
C SER A 194 17.38 -13.71 -7.92
N ASP A 195 17.09 -12.85 -8.92
CA ASP A 195 17.45 -11.42 -8.85
C ASP A 195 16.25 -10.47 -9.07
N LEU A 196 15.20 -10.62 -8.24
CA LEU A 196 14.16 -9.59 -8.03
C LEU A 196 14.06 -9.23 -6.55
#